data_AF-A0A7C5IPE5-F1
#
_entry.id   AF-A0A7C5IPE5-F1
#
_cell.length_a   1.000
_cell.length_b   1.000
_cell.length_c   1.000
_cell.angle_alpha   90.00
_cell.angle_beta   90.00
_cell.angle_gamma   90.00
#
_symmetry.space_group_name_H-M   'P 1'
#
loop_
_entity.id
_entity.type
_entity.pdbx_description
1 polymer ?
#
loop_
_entity_poly.entity_id
_entity_poly.type
_entity_poly.pdbx_seq_one_letter_code
_entity_poly.pdbx_strand_id
1 'polypeptide(L)' 'MNKEIHKDPLHGKSLKAILEELVEFYGWEHLGYKVNIRCFNFDPSINSSLKFLRKTPWAR' A
#
# COMPACT_ATOMS: atom_id res chain seq x y z
N MET A 1 -1.75 25.75 24.94
CA MET A 1 -1.05 24.60 24.33
C MET A 1 -1.92 24.11 23.19
N ASN A 2 -1.70 24.62 21.97
CA ASN A 2 -2.51 24.25 20.81
C ASN A 2 -2.00 22.92 20.27
N LYS A 3 -2.78 21.86 20.48
CA LYS A 3 -2.53 20.55 19.88
C LYS A 3 -3.01 20.64 18.44
N GLU A 4 -2.09 20.86 17.50
CA GLU A 4 -2.42 20.76 16.09
C GLU A 4 -3.00 19.36 15.82
N ILE A 5 -4.27 19.31 15.44
CA ILE A 5 -4.90 18.07 14.99
C ILE A 5 -4.28 17.78 13.64
N HIS A 6 -3.33 16.85 13.59
CA HIS A 6 -2.85 16.29 12.33
C HIS A 6 -4.05 15.69 11.60
N LYS A 7 -4.60 16.43 10.62
CA LYS A 7 -5.71 16.01 9.77
C LYS A 7 -5.25 15.06 8.65
N ASP A 8 -4.16 14.33 8.87
CA ASP A 8 -3.71 13.33 7.91
C ASP A 8 -4.47 12.02 8.21
N PRO A 9 -5.40 11.60 7.33
CA PRO A 9 -6.18 10.37 7.54
C PRO A 9 -5.33 9.10 7.58
N LEU A 10 -4.05 9.18 7.17
CA LEU A 10 -3.10 8.08 7.18
C LEU A 10 -2.11 8.14 8.35
N HIS A 11 -2.19 9.16 9.21
CA HIS A 11 -1.27 9.29 10.34
C HIS A 11 -1.32 8.04 11.25
N GLY A 12 -0.16 7.39 11.42
CA GLY A 12 -0.03 6.17 12.23
C GLY A 12 -0.47 4.88 11.54
N LYS A 13 -0.96 4.91 10.30
CA LYS A 13 -1.25 3.67 9.55
C LYS A 13 0.04 3.02 9.09
N SER A 14 0.14 1.70 9.27
CA SER A 14 1.25 0.92 8.74
C SER A 14 1.09 0.71 7.23
N LEU A 15 2.20 0.54 6.51
CA LEU A 15 2.19 0.17 5.08
C LEU A 15 1.37 -1.10 4.82
N LYS A 16 1.37 -2.05 5.78
CA LYS A 16 0.57 -3.26 5.70
C LYS A 16 -0.93 -2.93 5.71
N ALA A 17 -1.39 -2.14 6.68
CA ALA A 17 -2.79 -1.75 6.79
C ALA A 17 -3.25 -0.99 5.53
N ILE A 18 -2.43 -0.06 5.03
CA ILE A 18 -2.75 0.68 3.80
C ILE A 18 -2.87 -0.27 2.60
N LEU A 19 -1.93 -1.20 2.42
CA LEU A 19 -2.00 -2.15 1.31
C LEU A 19 -3.21 -3.09 1.43
N GLU A 20 -3.53 -3.58 2.63
CA GLU A 20 -4.70 -4.43 2.88
C GLU A 20 -6.00 -3.68 2.51
N GLU A 21 -6.16 -2.43 2.96
CA GLU A 21 -7.30 -1.57 2.61
C GLU A 21 -7.40 -1.33 1.09
N LEU A 22 -6.27 -1.07 0.42
CA LEU A 22 -6.25 -0.86 -1.03
C LEU A 22 -6.62 -2.13 -1.80
N VAL A 23 -6.16 -3.30 -1.36
CA VAL A 23 -6.49 -4.58 -1.98
C VAL A 23 -7.96 -4.93 -1.75
N GLU A 24 -8.49 -4.69 -0.55
CA GLU A 24 -9.90 -4.91 -0.23
C GLU A 24 -10.82 -4.02 -1.07
N PHE A 25 -10.45 -2.75 -1.27
CA PHE A 25 -11.27 -1.80 -2.00
C PHE A 25 -11.14 -1.90 -3.53
N TYR A 26 -9.92 -2.06 -4.06
CA TYR A 26 -9.66 -2.02 -5.51
C TYR A 26 -9.38 -3.38 -6.15
N GLY A 27 -8.91 -4.36 -5.37
CA GLY A 27 -8.41 -5.63 -5.89
C GLY A 27 -7.04 -5.52 -6.57
N TRP A 28 -6.38 -6.66 -6.72
CA TRP A 28 -5.03 -6.75 -7.28
C TRP A 28 -4.92 -6.31 -8.74
N GLU A 29 -5.93 -6.63 -9.56
CA GLU A 29 -5.94 -6.27 -10.98
C GLU A 29 -5.87 -4.75 -11.18
N HIS A 30 -6.65 -3.99 -10.41
CA HIS A 30 -6.64 -2.53 -10.48
C HIS A 30 -5.30 -1.96 -9.99
N LEU A 31 -4.76 -2.50 -8.90
CA LEU A 31 -3.46 -2.07 -8.39
C LEU A 31 -2.33 -2.36 -9.38
N GLY A 32 -2.37 -3.51 -10.06
CA GLY A 32 -1.42 -3.89 -11.10
C GLY A 32 -1.52 -3.04 -12.36
N TYR A 33 -2.72 -2.55 -12.70
CA TYR A 33 -2.92 -1.57 -13.76
C TYR A 33 -2.34 -0.20 -13.40
N LYS A 34 -2.53 0.26 -12.15
CA LYS A 34 -2.02 1.55 -11.68
C LYS A 34 -0.51 1.54 -11.47
N VAL A 35 0.01 0.45 -10.93
CA VAL A 35 1.42 0.25 -10.60
C VAL A 35 1.85 -1.06 -11.22
N ASN A 36 2.46 -0.98 -12.40
CA ASN A 36 2.85 -2.16 -13.17
C ASN A 36 4.10 -2.83 -12.56
N ILE A 37 3.89 -3.56 -11.47
CA ILE A 37 4.90 -4.36 -10.79
C ILE A 37 4.48 -5.83 -10.73
N ARG A 38 5.48 -6.71 -10.80
CA ARG A 38 5.24 -8.16 -10.91
C ARG A 38 4.41 -8.71 -9.74
N CYS A 39 4.63 -8.26 -8.51
CA CYS A 39 3.93 -8.79 -7.33
C CYS A 39 2.44 -8.41 -7.25
N PHE A 40 1.96 -7.46 -8.08
CA PHE A 40 0.53 -7.19 -8.20
C PHE A 40 -0.12 -7.96 -9.36
N ASN A 41 0.67 -8.29 -10.39
CA ASN A 41 0.18 -8.92 -11.62
C ASN A 41 0.36 -10.44 -11.66
N PHE A 42 1.24 -11.02 -10.83
CA PHE A 42 1.57 -12.45 -10.87
C PHE A 42 1.67 -13.04 -9.46
N ASP A 43 0.76 -13.97 -9.15
CA ASP A 43 0.59 -14.60 -7.84
C ASP A 43 0.58 -13.56 -6.69
N PRO A 44 -0.38 -12.62 -6.72
CA PRO A 44 -0.34 -11.47 -5.83
C PRO A 44 -0.61 -11.88 -4.39
N SER A 45 0.24 -11.39 -3.49
CA SER A 45 0.08 -11.59 -2.05
C SER A 45 0.57 -10.40 -1.25
N ILE A 46 -0.04 -10.18 -0.09
CA ILE A 46 0.33 -9.09 0.83
C ILE A 46 1.81 -9.17 1.22
N ASN A 47 2.30 -10.36 1.57
CA ASN A 47 3.68 -10.53 2.05
C ASN A 47 4.73 -10.24 0.97
N SER A 48 4.56 -10.76 -0.24
CA SER A 48 5.49 -10.53 -1.36
C SER A 48 5.51 -9.06 -1.77
N SER A 49 4.32 -8.44 -1.83
CA SER A 49 4.14 -7.02 -2.09
C SER A 49 4.81 -6.14 -1.05
N LEU A 50 4.57 -6.37 0.25
CA LEU A 50 5.22 -5.59 1.31
C LEU A 50 6.73 -5.74 1.30
N LYS A 51 7.26 -6.93 1.01
CA LYS A 51 8.70 -7.14 0.88
C LYS A 51 9.27 -6.33 -0.28
N PHE A 52 8.57 -6.25 -1.41
CA PHE A 52 8.93 -5.43 -2.55
C PHE A 52 8.86 -3.94 -2.23
N LEU A 53 7.71 -3.44 -1.77
CA LEU A 53 7.48 -2.03 -1.44
C LEU A 53 8.49 -1.50 -0.41
N ARG A 54 8.86 -2.29 0.61
CA ARG A 54 9.88 -1.89 1.59
C ARG A 54 11.28 -1.72 0.99
N LYS A 55 11.60 -2.49 -0.06
CA LYS A 55 12.90 -2.45 -0.75
C LYS A 55 12.94 -1.48 -1.92
N THR A 56 11.78 -1.01 -2.37
CA THR A 56 11.63 -0.22 -3.59
C THR A 56 10.87 1.09 -3.27
N PRO A 57 11.57 2.13 -2.76
CA PRO A 57 10.93 3.33 -2.23
C PRO A 57 10.07 4.12 -3.22
N TRP A 58 10.35 4.07 -4.52
CA TRP A 58 9.54 4.77 -5.53
C TRP A 58 8.17 4.12 -5.75
N ALA A 59 8.04 2.83 -5.44
CA ALA A 59 6.80 2.06 -5.62
C ALA A 59 5.94 2.03 -4.34
N ARG A 60 6.54 2.38 -3.20
CA ARG A 60 5.87 2.44 -1.90
C ARG A 60 5.14 3.77 -1.74
#